data_AF-A0A7K5IE30-F1
#
_entry.id   AF-A0A7K5IE30-F1
#
_cell.length_a   1.000
_cell.length_b   1.000
_cell.length_c   1.000
_cell.angle_alpha   90.00
_cell.angle_beta   90.00
_cell.angle_gamma   90.00
#
_symmetry.space_group_name_H-M   'P 1'
#
loop_
_entity.id
_entity.type
_entity.pdbx_description
1 polymer ?
#
loop_
_entity_poly.entity_id
_entity_poly.type
_entity_poly.pdbx_seq_one_letter_code
_entity_poly.pdbx_strand_id
1 'polypeptide(L)'
;MRELRSSAFWRAVLAEFLGSLLYALLGLGASLRWAPGPPSVVGAALAFGLAQTTLVQALGHVSGGHVNPAITLAFLLASQLSLPRAVGYLLAQVLGMLAGAGVLYGVTPGPVRGTLGVSALHPGVGPGQGTVVELLL
;
A
#
# COMPACT_ATOMS: atom_id res chain seq x y z
N MET A 1 22.48 -15.27 6.66
CA MET A 1 22.96 -15.39 5.26
C MET A 1 22.28 -16.51 4.45
N ARG A 2 21.86 -17.64 5.06
CA ARG A 2 21.16 -18.72 4.32
C ARG A 2 19.78 -18.31 3.79
N GLU A 3 19.03 -17.49 4.53
CA GLU A 3 17.70 -17.02 4.10
C GLU A 3 17.73 -16.22 2.79
N LEU A 4 18.68 -15.27 2.66
CA LEU A 4 18.83 -14.42 1.47
C LEU A 4 19.17 -15.21 0.19
N ARG A 5 19.62 -16.46 0.32
CA ARG A 5 19.92 -17.34 -0.81
C ARG A 5 18.73 -18.22 -1.20
N SER A 6 17.64 -18.19 -0.43
CA SER A 6 16.45 -18.99 -0.69
C SER A 6 15.60 -18.35 -1.78
N SER A 7 15.11 -19.17 -2.71
CA SER A 7 14.12 -18.73 -3.71
C SER A 7 12.82 -18.28 -3.05
N ALA A 8 12.43 -18.88 -1.92
CA ALA A 8 11.23 -18.49 -1.18
C ALA A 8 11.32 -17.06 -0.63
N PHE A 9 12.53 -16.61 -0.25
CA PHE A 9 12.75 -15.23 0.19
C PHE A 9 12.47 -14.25 -0.94
N TRP A 10 13.09 -14.45 -2.11
CA TRP A 10 12.93 -13.54 -3.25
C TRP A 10 11.53 -13.58 -3.86
N ARG A 11 10.87 -14.74 -3.87
CA ARG A 11 9.45 -14.85 -4.23
C ARG A 11 8.57 -14.01 -3.31
N ALA A 12 8.84 -14.03 -2.02
CA ALA A 12 8.08 -13.24 -1.06
C ALA A 12 8.34 -11.73 -1.19
N VAL A 13 9.60 -11.32 -1.40
CA VAL A 13 9.95 -9.91 -1.67
C VAL A 13 9.27 -9.41 -2.95
N LEU A 14 9.26 -10.22 -4.01
CA LEU A 14 8.56 -9.87 -5.26
C LEU A 14 7.03 -9.80 -5.06
N ALA A 15 6.46 -10.71 -4.26
CA ALA A 15 5.04 -10.67 -3.93
C ALA A 15 4.66 -9.39 -3.18
N GLU A 16 5.48 -8.93 -2.23
CA GLU A 16 5.25 -7.65 -1.54
C GLU A 16 5.37 -6.44 -2.47
N PHE A 17 6.30 -6.46 -3.42
CA PHE A 17 6.43 -5.43 -4.44
C PHE A 17 5.19 -5.37 -5.34
N LEU A 18 4.79 -6.51 -5.92
CA LEU A 18 3.63 -6.58 -6.80
C LEU A 18 2.33 -6.27 -6.06
N GLY A 19 2.20 -6.75 -4.82
CA GLY A 19 1.08 -6.44 -3.94
C GLY A 19 0.93 -4.94 -3.73
N SER A 20 2.02 -4.26 -3.39
CA SER A 20 2.02 -2.82 -3.13
C SER A 20 1.79 -1.99 -4.39
N LEU A 21 2.33 -2.44 -5.53
CA LEU A 21 2.06 -1.83 -6.83
C LEU A 21 0.57 -1.87 -7.17
N LEU A 22 -0.06 -3.04 -7.05
CA LEU A 22 -1.47 -3.21 -7.34
C LEU A 22 -2.35 -2.46 -6.33
N TYR A 23 -1.97 -2.47 -5.05
CA TYR A 23 -2.67 -1.73 -4.00
C TYR A 23 -2.70 -0.22 -4.30
N ALA A 24 -1.55 0.37 -4.65
CA ALA A 24 -1.47 1.77 -5.07
C ALA A 24 -2.34 2.04 -6.31
N LEU A 25 -2.24 1.21 -7.34
CA LEU A 25 -2.96 1.40 -8.60
C LEU A 25 -4.49 1.40 -8.37
N LEU A 26 -4.99 0.44 -7.61
CA LEU A 26 -6.42 0.26 -7.36
C LEU A 26 -6.96 1.31 -6.38
N GLY A 27 -6.28 1.51 -5.25
CA GLY A 27 -6.73 2.41 -4.20
C GLY A 27 -6.65 3.89 -4.59
N LEU A 28 -5.48 4.33 -5.08
CA LEU A 28 -5.32 5.71 -5.54
C LEU A 28 -6.17 5.98 -6.78
N GLY A 29 -6.25 5.02 -7.71
CA GLY A 29 -7.08 5.13 -8.90
C GLY A 29 -8.56 5.33 -8.58
N ALA A 30 -9.11 4.58 -7.63
CA ALA A 30 -10.49 4.75 -7.17
C ALA A 30 -10.73 6.08 -6.43
N SER A 31 -9.67 6.69 -5.89
CA SER A 31 -9.73 7.95 -5.14
C SER A 31 -9.63 9.20 -6.03
N LEU A 32 -9.37 9.03 -7.34
CA LEU A 32 -9.31 10.15 -8.28
C LEU A 32 -10.69 10.73 -8.59
N ARG A 33 -10.71 11.98 -9.05
CA ARG A 33 -11.95 12.69 -9.41
C ARG A 33 -12.35 12.41 -10.86
N TRP A 34 -12.94 11.25 -11.08
CA TRP A 34 -13.39 10.79 -12.41
C TRP A 34 -14.62 11.51 -12.96
N ALA A 35 -15.46 12.07 -12.08
CA ALA A 35 -16.69 12.76 -12.45
C ALA A 35 -16.88 14.04 -11.63
N PRO A 36 -17.66 15.02 -12.13
CA PRO A 36 -18.06 16.18 -11.35
C PRO A 36 -18.82 15.77 -10.08
N GLY A 37 -18.56 16.47 -8.97
CA GLY A 37 -19.24 16.25 -7.68
C GLY A 37 -18.29 15.92 -6.53
N PRO A 38 -18.84 15.68 -5.33
CA PRO A 38 -18.04 15.27 -4.17
C PRO A 38 -17.46 13.86 -4.39
N PRO A 39 -16.22 13.61 -3.95
CA PRO A 39 -15.63 12.28 -4.02
C PRO A 39 -16.40 11.32 -3.11
N SER A 40 -16.57 10.07 -3.55
CA SER A 40 -17.25 9.05 -2.76
C SER A 40 -16.30 8.45 -1.71
N VAL A 41 -16.50 8.83 -0.45
CA VAL A 41 -15.74 8.28 0.68
C VAL A 41 -15.94 6.76 0.79
N VAL A 42 -17.18 6.29 0.65
CA VAL A 42 -17.50 4.86 0.70
C VAL A 42 -16.86 4.10 -0.47
N GLY A 43 -16.86 4.69 -1.67
CA GLY A 43 -16.23 4.09 -2.85
C GLY A 43 -14.72 3.90 -2.66
N ALA A 44 -14.03 4.94 -2.18
CA ALA A 44 -12.61 4.86 -1.87
C ALA A 44 -12.32 3.83 -0.76
N ALA A 45 -13.08 3.87 0.34
CA ALA A 45 -12.92 2.93 1.46
C ALA A 45 -13.10 1.46 1.01
N LEU A 46 -14.12 1.18 0.19
CA LEU A 46 -14.33 -0.15 -0.37
C LEU A 46 -13.20 -0.56 -1.33
N ALA A 47 -12.72 0.35 -2.18
CA ALA A 47 -11.63 0.05 -3.10
C ALA A 47 -10.35 -0.35 -2.37
N PHE A 48 -9.93 0.43 -1.36
CA PHE A 48 -8.76 0.10 -0.54
C PHE A 48 -8.97 -1.20 0.26
N GLY A 49 -10.13 -1.38 0.90
CA GLY A 49 -10.41 -2.57 1.71
C GLY A 49 -10.50 -3.87 0.90
N LEU A 50 -11.16 -3.83 -0.26
CA LEU A 50 -11.27 -4.98 -1.16
C LEU A 50 -9.94 -5.28 -1.86
N ALA A 51 -9.18 -4.25 -2.25
CA ALA A 51 -7.84 -4.44 -2.79
C ALA A 51 -6.94 -5.17 -1.78
N GLN A 52 -6.87 -4.68 -0.53
CA GLN A 52 -6.07 -5.31 0.52
C GLN A 52 -6.50 -6.77 0.75
N THR A 53 -7.81 -7.00 0.91
CA THR A 53 -8.35 -8.34 1.15
C THR A 53 -8.02 -9.30 -0.01
N THR A 54 -8.19 -8.85 -1.25
CA THR A 54 -7.88 -9.65 -2.45
C THR A 54 -6.40 -9.97 -2.53
N LEU A 55 -5.52 -9.00 -2.23
CA LEU A 55 -4.08 -9.19 -2.27
C LEU A 55 -3.60 -10.14 -1.18
N VAL A 56 -4.16 -10.06 0.03
CA VAL A 56 -3.88 -11.02 1.10
C VAL A 56 -4.34 -12.43 0.71
N GLN A 57 -5.53 -12.58 0.12
CA GLN A 57 -6.00 -13.88 -0.36
C GLN A 57 -5.09 -14.45 -1.46
N ALA A 58 -4.66 -13.61 -2.41
CA ALA A 58 -3.85 -14.04 -3.54
C ALA A 58 -2.37 -14.29 -3.18
N LEU A 59 -1.78 -13.47 -2.30
CA LEU A 59 -0.33 -13.44 -2.06
C LEU A 59 0.06 -13.85 -0.63
N GLY A 60 -0.90 -13.97 0.29
CA GLY A 60 -0.67 -14.30 1.69
C GLY A 60 0.10 -15.62 1.88
N HIS A 61 -0.20 -16.63 1.07
CA HIS A 61 0.51 -17.91 1.11
C HIS A 61 1.96 -17.84 0.61
N VAL A 62 2.36 -16.76 -0.05
CA VAL A 62 3.72 -16.54 -0.58
C VAL A 62 4.56 -15.69 0.36
N SER A 63 4.04 -14.54 0.82
CA SER A 63 4.79 -13.57 1.63
C SER A 63 4.20 -13.28 3.01
N GLY A 64 2.96 -13.72 3.29
CA GLY A 64 2.15 -13.19 4.37
C GLY A 64 1.27 -12.00 3.95
N GLY A 65 1.52 -11.41 2.77
CA GLY A 65 0.67 -10.39 2.17
C GLY A 65 0.59 -9.10 3.00
N HIS A 66 1.73 -8.61 3.50
CA HIS A 66 1.74 -7.44 4.38
C HIS A 66 1.31 -6.18 3.62
N VAL A 67 1.93 -5.93 2.47
CA VAL A 67 1.60 -4.81 1.54
C VAL A 67 1.62 -3.44 2.25
N ASN A 68 2.28 -3.37 3.41
CA ASN A 68 2.25 -2.21 4.29
C ASN A 68 3.49 -2.23 5.21
N PRO A 69 4.27 -1.13 5.23
CA PRO A 69 5.41 -0.97 6.12
C PRO A 69 5.07 -1.08 7.61
N ALA A 70 3.95 -0.51 8.05
CA ALA A 70 3.52 -0.55 9.46
C ALA A 70 3.22 -1.98 9.92
N ILE A 71 2.51 -2.76 9.09
CA ILE A 71 2.23 -4.18 9.37
C ILE A 71 3.55 -4.98 9.42
N THR A 72 4.46 -4.71 8.48
CA THR A 72 5.78 -5.37 8.45
C THR A 72 6.60 -5.09 9.71
N LEU A 73 6.61 -3.84 10.16
CA LEU A 73 7.29 -3.46 11.40
C LEU A 73 6.61 -4.07 12.62
N ALA A 74 5.27 -4.12 12.67
CA ALA A 74 4.54 -4.77 13.75
C ALA A 74 4.91 -6.26 13.88
N PHE A 75 4.99 -6.98 12.76
CA PHE A 75 5.40 -8.39 12.74
C PHE A 75 6.88 -8.58 13.12
N LEU A 76 7.77 -7.66 12.72
CA LEU A 76 9.16 -7.67 13.16
C LEU A 76 9.26 -7.49 14.69
N LEU A 77 8.55 -6.51 15.25
CA LEU A 77 8.53 -6.24 16.69
C LEU A 77 7.89 -7.38 17.49
N ALA A 78 6.88 -8.04 16.92
CA ALA A 78 6.26 -9.24 17.49
C ALA A 78 7.11 -10.52 17.31
N SER A 79 8.34 -10.42 16.77
CA SER A 79 9.23 -11.54 16.48
C SER A 79 8.62 -12.60 15.54
N GLN A 80 7.66 -12.21 14.71
CA GLN A 80 7.01 -13.05 13.70
C GLN A 80 7.72 -12.98 12.34
N LEU A 81 8.65 -12.03 12.16
CA LEU A 81 9.38 -11.80 10.91
C LEU A 81 10.88 -11.61 11.19
N SER A 82 11.73 -12.22 10.36
CA SER A 82 13.19 -12.01 10.46
C SER A 82 13.57 -10.59 10.00
N LEU A 83 14.61 -10.01 10.60
CA LEU A 83 15.11 -8.69 10.21
C LEU A 83 15.46 -8.57 8.71
N PRO A 84 16.17 -9.53 8.07
CA PRO A 84 16.47 -9.45 6.64
C PRO A 84 15.20 -9.44 5.78
N ARG A 85 14.17 -10.19 6.17
CA ARG A 85 12.89 -10.22 5.48
C ARG A 85 12.09 -8.94 5.67
N ALA A 86 12.08 -8.39 6.88
CA ALA A 86 11.46 -7.11 7.16
C ALA A 86 12.07 -6.00 6.28
N VAL A 87 13.40 -5.92 6.21
CA VAL A 87 14.09 -4.94 5.34
C VAL A 87 13.75 -5.16 3.86
N GLY A 88 13.76 -6.41 3.39
CA GLY A 88 13.37 -6.73 2.02
C GLY A 88 11.92 -6.33 1.69
N TYR A 89 10.99 -6.56 2.63
CA TYR A 89 9.58 -6.21 2.48
C TYR A 89 9.39 -4.70 2.45
N LEU A 90 10.02 -3.96 3.37
CA LEU A 90 9.93 -2.50 3.43
C LEU A 90 10.39 -1.85 2.11
N LEU A 91 11.53 -2.30 1.58
CA LEU A 91 12.04 -1.80 0.30
C LEU A 91 11.10 -2.16 -0.86
N ALA A 92 10.64 -3.41 -0.91
CA ALA A 92 9.70 -3.87 -1.94
C ALA A 92 8.38 -3.10 -1.90
N GLN A 93 7.84 -2.83 -0.71
CA GLN A 93 6.58 -2.11 -0.54
C GLN A 93 6.69 -0.67 -1.01
N VAL A 94 7.73 0.05 -0.59
CA VAL A 94 7.97 1.44 -1.02
C VAL A 94 8.16 1.52 -2.53
N LEU A 95 9.02 0.65 -3.10
CA LEU A 95 9.25 0.63 -4.55
C LEU A 95 7.99 0.22 -5.32
N GLY A 96 7.21 -0.70 -4.78
CA GLY A 96 5.94 -1.15 -5.36
C GLY A 96 4.93 -0.01 -5.40
N MET A 97 4.70 0.69 -4.28
CA MET A 97 3.81 1.85 -4.23
C MET A 97 4.23 2.95 -5.21
N LEU A 98 5.54 3.24 -5.31
CA LEU A 98 6.08 4.21 -6.28
C LEU A 98 5.83 3.77 -7.72
N ALA A 99 6.09 2.50 -8.05
CA ALA A 99 5.83 1.96 -9.37
C ALA A 99 4.33 2.00 -9.72
N GLY A 100 3.45 1.63 -8.77
CA GLY A 100 2.01 1.67 -8.94
C GLY A 100 1.48 3.09 -9.18
N ALA A 101 1.95 4.06 -8.40
CA ALA A 101 1.65 5.48 -8.62
C ALA A 101 2.18 6.00 -9.96
N GLY A 102 3.38 5.56 -10.37
CA GLY A 102 3.96 5.90 -11.68
C GLY A 102 3.14 5.35 -12.86
N VAL A 103 2.71 4.09 -12.77
CA VAL A 103 1.80 3.48 -13.74
C VAL A 103 0.47 4.25 -13.77
N LEU A 104 -0.13 4.52 -12.61
CA LEU A 104 -1.37 5.29 -12.51
C LEU A 104 -1.24 6.66 -13.18
N TYR A 105 -0.15 7.39 -12.91
CA TYR A 105 0.13 8.66 -13.56
C TYR A 105 0.20 8.54 -15.09
N GLY A 106 0.89 7.52 -15.59
CA GLY A 106 1.04 7.26 -17.02
C GLY A 106 -0.29 6.96 -17.74
N VAL A 107 -1.17 6.17 -17.11
CA VAL A 107 -2.44 5.74 -17.72
C VAL A 107 -3.60 6.71 -17.47
N THR A 108 -3.49 7.61 -16.49
CA THR A 108 -4.57 8.53 -16.14
C THR A 108 -4.55 9.77 -17.06
N PRO A 109 -5.70 10.22 -17.60
CA PRO A 109 -5.79 11.46 -18.37
C PRO A 109 -5.42 12.70 -17.54
N GLY A 110 -4.70 13.65 -18.15
CA GLY A 110 -4.22 14.88 -17.51
C GLY A 110 -5.25 15.61 -16.62
N PRO A 111 -6.49 15.84 -17.09
CA PRO A 111 -7.52 16.53 -16.30
C PRO A 111 -7.95 15.81 -15.02
N VAL A 112 -7.81 14.48 -14.95
CA VAL A 112 -8.27 13.66 -13.83
C VAL A 112 -7.15 13.42 -12.79
N ARG A 113 -5.88 13.57 -13.20
CA ARG A 113 -4.71 13.23 -12.36
C ARG A 113 -4.73 13.91 -10.99
N GLY A 114 -5.11 15.19 -10.93
CA GLY A 114 -5.11 15.96 -9.69
C GLY A 114 -3.81 15.79 -8.90
N THR A 115 -3.93 15.48 -7.61
CA THR A 115 -2.79 15.16 -6.71
C THR A 115 -2.45 13.66 -6.66
N LEU A 116 -3.01 12.83 -7.56
CA LEU A 116 -2.90 11.37 -7.54
C LEU A 116 -3.34 10.69 -6.23
N GLY A 117 -4.20 11.33 -5.45
CA GLY A 117 -4.67 10.77 -4.18
C GLY A 117 -3.65 10.84 -3.05
N VAL A 118 -2.71 11.78 -3.09
CA VAL A 118 -1.81 12.07 -1.97
C VAL A 118 -2.62 12.36 -0.70
N SER A 119 -2.26 11.68 0.40
CA SER A 119 -2.83 11.90 1.73
C SER A 119 -2.53 13.33 2.20
N ALA A 120 -3.59 14.05 2.59
CA ALA A 120 -3.50 15.40 3.11
C ALA A 120 -4.46 15.56 4.28
N LEU A 121 -4.05 16.34 5.28
CA LEU A 121 -4.91 16.68 6.41
C LEU A 121 -6.04 17.60 5.95
N HIS A 122 -7.23 17.36 6.48
CA HIS A 122 -8.34 18.29 6.32
C HIS A 122 -7.97 19.64 6.97
N PRO A 123 -8.33 20.81 6.40
CA PRO A 123 -7.94 22.12 6.94
C PRO A 123 -8.34 22.38 8.40
N GLY A 124 -9.39 21.70 8.88
CA GLY A 124 -9.85 21.78 10.27
C GLY A 124 -9.22 20.77 11.23
N VAL A 125 -8.26 19.95 10.77
CA VAL A 125 -7.63 18.88 11.57
C VAL A 125 -6.15 19.22 11.75
N GLY A 126 -5.74 19.41 13.01
CA GLY A 126 -4.34 19.64 13.36
C GLY A 126 -3.49 18.37 13.20
N PRO A 127 -2.15 18.50 13.03
CA PRO A 127 -1.26 17.35 12.87
C PRO A 127 -1.38 16.30 13.98
N GLY A 128 -1.46 16.74 15.25
CA GLY A 128 -1.63 15.82 16.39
C GLY A 128 -2.95 15.05 16.36
N GLN A 129 -4.04 15.69 15.93
CA GLN A 129 -5.34 15.02 15.75
C GLN A 129 -5.25 13.97 14.64
N GLY A 130 -4.64 14.34 13.51
CA GLY A 130 -4.41 13.40 12.40
C GLY A 130 -3.58 12.20 12.82
N THR A 131 -2.48 12.41 13.56
CA THR A 131 -1.65 11.32 14.08
C THR A 131 -2.41 10.39 15.01
N VAL A 132 -3.25 10.91 15.90
CA VAL A 132 -4.07 10.06 16.80
C VAL A 132 -5.09 9.23 16.02
N VAL A 133 -5.70 9.81 14.97
CA VAL A 133 -6.62 9.07 14.10
C VAL A 133 -5.89 7.95 13.36
N GLU A 134 -4.76 8.24 12.71
CA GLU A 134 -3.96 7.24 11.97
C GLU A 134 -3.33 6.18 12.89
N LEU A 135 -3.20 6.43 14.19
CA LEU A 135 -2.77 5.41 15.17
C LEU A 135 -3.88 4.39 15.49
N LEU A 136 -5.15 4.79 15.37
CA LEU A 136 -6.31 3.96 15.68
C LEU A 136 -6.83 3.19 14.45
N LEU A 137 -6.54 3.66 13.25
CA LEU A 137 -6.89 3.04 11.97
C LEU A 137 -5.87 1.95 11.58
#